data_AF-A0A2V5LYX8-F1
#
_entry.id   AF-A0A2V5LYX8-F1
#
_cell.length_a   1.000
_cell.length_b   1.000
_cell.length_c   1.000
_cell.angle_alpha   90.00
_cell.angle_beta   90.00
_cell.angle_gamma   90.00
#
_symmetry.space_group_name_H-M   'P 1'
#
loop_
_entity.id
_entity.type
_entity.pdbx_description
1 polymer ?
#
loop_
_entity_poly.entity_id
_entity_poly.type
_entity_poly.pdbx_seq_one_letter_code
_entity_poly.pdbx_strand_id
1 'polypeptide(L)'
;MSEKSAISHEELKELQAKYSEIKHSVNNALAVIMALSEMSQRRPDYGDKLASAVLTKAPQIVSSLQEFTEALNEKAGTKSESLPTTIA
;
A
#
# COMPACT_ATOMS: atom_id res chain seq x y z
N MET A 1 -8.85 28.75 -17.63
CA MET A 1 -7.41 28.45 -17.65
C MET A 1 -7.07 27.95 -16.24
N SER A 2 -7.10 26.64 -15.99
CA SER A 2 -6.76 26.11 -14.66
C SER A 2 -5.25 26.14 -14.47
N GLU A 3 -4.79 27.01 -13.60
CA GLU A 3 -3.41 26.98 -13.11
C GLU A 3 -3.17 25.62 -12.46
N LYS A 4 -2.28 24.83 -13.06
CA LYS A 4 -1.63 23.68 -12.39
C LYS A 4 -0.95 24.26 -11.16
N SER A 5 -1.58 24.16 -9.99
CA SER A 5 -0.91 24.47 -8.73
C SER A 5 0.23 23.48 -8.59
N ALA A 6 1.46 23.94 -8.84
CA ALA A 6 2.64 23.13 -8.67
C ALA A 6 2.76 22.78 -7.18
N ILE A 7 2.91 21.49 -6.87
CA ILE A 7 3.15 21.01 -5.50
C ILE A 7 4.35 21.75 -4.93
N SER A 8 4.20 22.36 -3.76
CA SER A 8 5.31 23.06 -3.11
C SER A 8 6.41 22.09 -2.65
N HIS A 9 7.62 22.60 -2.41
CA HIS A 9 8.73 21.75 -1.97
C HIS A 9 8.45 21.09 -0.62
N GLU A 10 7.82 21.82 0.30
CA GLU A 10 7.39 21.36 1.61
C GLU A 10 6.35 20.23 1.48
N GLU A 11 5.32 20.40 0.66
CA GLU A 11 4.30 19.36 0.43
C GLU A 11 4.88 18.12 -0.23
N LEU A 12 5.83 18.29 -1.15
CA LEU A 12 6.53 17.17 -1.78
C LEU A 12 7.35 16.38 -0.75
N LYS A 13 8.00 17.08 0.19
CA LYS A 13 8.77 16.45 1.27
C LYS A 13 7.89 15.66 2.22
N GLU A 14 6.71 16.18 2.57
CA GLU A 14 5.72 15.46 3.37
C GLU A 14 5.21 14.21 2.65
N LEU A 15 4.92 14.32 1.37
CA LEU A 15 4.48 13.19 0.54
C LEU A 15 5.56 12.10 0.42
N GLN A 16 6.83 12.49 0.30
CA GLN A 16 7.96 11.55 0.31
C GLN A 16 8.13 10.83 1.65
N ALA A 17 7.90 11.52 2.77
CA ALA A 17 7.91 10.91 4.09
C ALA A 17 6.79 9.86 4.21
N LYS A 18 5.56 10.23 3.83
CA LYS A 18 4.41 9.32 3.82
C LYS A 18 4.65 8.09 2.92
N TYR A 19 5.23 8.30 1.74
CA TYR A 19 5.60 7.20 0.84
C TYR A 19 6.62 6.24 1.48
N SER A 20 7.63 6.80 2.15
CA SER A 20 8.68 6.01 2.80
C SER A 20 8.12 5.12 3.92
N GLU A 21 7.18 5.64 4.70
CA GLU A 21 6.48 4.88 5.75
C GLU A 21 5.64 3.74 5.15
N ILE A 22 4.87 4.03 4.10
CA ILE A 22 4.03 3.03 3.43
C ILE A 22 4.89 1.93 2.80
N LYS A 23 5.97 2.31 2.12
CA LYS A 23 6.95 1.35 1.57
C LYS A 23 7.49 0.43 2.67
N HIS A 24 7.84 0.98 3.84
CA HIS A 24 8.33 0.18 4.96
C HIS A 24 7.26 -0.78 5.50
N SER A 25 6.03 -0.30 5.67
CA SER A 25 4.89 -1.12 6.12
C SER A 25 4.60 -2.28 5.16
N VAL A 26 4.58 -2.00 3.84
CA VAL A 26 4.38 -3.01 2.79
C VAL A 26 5.50 -4.05 2.83
N ASN A 27 6.77 -3.61 2.89
CA ASN A 27 7.90 -4.53 2.96
C ASN A 27 7.86 -5.43 4.21
N ASN A 28 7.45 -4.88 5.36
CA ASN A 28 7.27 -5.66 6.58
C ASN A 28 6.15 -6.71 6.42
N ALA A 29 5.01 -6.30 5.87
CA ALA A 29 3.90 -7.21 5.60
C ALA A 29 4.31 -8.37 4.67
N LEU A 30 5.03 -8.06 3.58
CA LEU A 30 5.55 -9.05 2.64
C LEU A 30 6.60 -9.96 3.28
N ALA A 31 7.50 -9.43 4.09
CA ALA A 31 8.49 -10.21 4.80
C ALA A 31 7.85 -11.27 5.73
N VAL A 32 6.77 -10.89 6.43
CA VAL A 32 6.01 -11.84 7.27
C VAL A 32 5.36 -12.93 6.43
N ILE A 33 4.70 -12.58 5.32
CA ILE A 33 4.07 -13.56 4.42
C ILE A 33 5.13 -14.50 3.84
N MET A 34 6.28 -13.97 3.41
CA MET A 34 7.39 -14.74 2.85
C MET A 34 7.97 -15.71 3.89
N ALA A 35 8.23 -15.24 5.11
CA ALA A 35 8.70 -16.09 6.20
C ALA A 35 7.70 -17.20 6.53
N LEU A 36 6.40 -16.90 6.59
CA LEU A 36 5.36 -17.90 6.83
C LEU A 36 5.24 -18.90 5.68
N SER A 37 5.47 -18.46 4.44
CA SER A 37 5.51 -19.33 3.26
C SER A 37 6.67 -20.31 3.30
N GLU A 38 7.86 -19.84 3.66
CA GLU A 38 9.03 -20.70 3.85
C GLU A 38 8.88 -21.65 5.03
N MET A 39 8.22 -21.22 6.10
CA MET A 39 7.93 -22.06 7.26
C MET A 39 6.87 -23.11 6.93
N SER A 40 5.82 -22.77 6.19
CA SER A 40 4.74 -23.71 5.84
C SER A 40 5.19 -24.83 4.92
N GLN A 41 6.16 -24.57 4.04
CA GLN A 41 6.80 -25.61 3.22
C GLN A 41 7.53 -26.67 4.06
N ARG A 42 8.12 -26.28 5.20
CA ARG A 42 8.86 -27.19 6.08
C ARG A 42 7.97 -27.80 7.18
N ARG A 43 6.94 -27.07 7.61
CA ARG A 43 6.01 -27.44 8.67
C ARG A 43 4.59 -27.04 8.23
N PRO A 44 3.79 -28.00 7.72
CA PRO A 44 2.45 -27.74 7.21
C PRO A 44 1.52 -27.00 8.18
N ASP A 45 1.73 -27.15 9.50
CA ASP A 45 0.99 -26.46 10.58
C ASP A 45 1.07 -24.92 10.51
N TYR A 46 2.05 -24.36 9.78
CA TYR A 46 2.12 -22.92 9.54
C TYR A 46 1.22 -22.44 8.38
N GLY A 47 0.59 -23.36 7.65
CA GLY A 47 -0.33 -23.05 6.55
C GLY A 47 -1.49 -22.15 6.98
N ASP A 48 -2.13 -22.45 8.12
CA ASP A 48 -3.24 -21.64 8.64
C ASP A 48 -2.77 -20.23 9.03
N LYS A 49 -1.57 -20.11 9.60
CA LYS A 49 -0.96 -18.81 9.94
C LYS A 49 -0.63 -18.00 8.69
N LEU A 50 -0.13 -18.66 7.65
CA LEU A 50 0.11 -18.04 6.35
C LEU A 50 -1.20 -17.53 5.74
N ALA A 51 -2.25 -18.37 5.71
CA ALA A 51 -3.56 -17.98 5.18
C ALA A 51 -4.14 -16.79 5.93
N SER A 52 -4.09 -16.82 7.26
CA SER A 52 -4.52 -15.69 8.11
C SER A 52 -3.70 -14.42 7.85
N ALA A 53 -2.38 -14.54 7.70
CA ALA A 53 -1.51 -13.41 7.38
C ALA A 53 -1.83 -12.80 6.01
N VAL A 54 -2.08 -13.62 4.99
CA VAL A 54 -2.47 -13.14 3.65
C VAL A 54 -3.82 -12.43 3.69
N LEU A 55 -4.84 -13.04 4.32
CA LEU A 55 -6.19 -12.47 4.42
C LEU A 55 -6.23 -11.13 5.18
N THR A 56 -5.30 -10.91 6.11
CA THR A 56 -5.24 -9.67 6.89
C THR A 56 -4.33 -8.62 6.26
N LYS A 57 -3.13 -9.00 5.82
CA LYS A 57 -2.11 -8.05 5.38
C LYS A 57 -2.29 -7.61 3.93
N ALA A 58 -2.81 -8.45 3.05
CA ALA A 58 -3.02 -8.06 1.65
C ALA A 58 -4.04 -6.90 1.53
N PRO A 59 -5.21 -6.94 2.21
CA PRO A 59 -6.12 -5.79 2.23
C PRO A 59 -5.50 -4.53 2.85
N GLN A 60 -4.69 -4.67 3.90
CA GLN A 60 -3.99 -3.54 4.53
C GLN A 60 -3.00 -2.85 3.58
N ILE A 61 -2.26 -3.64 2.78
CA ILE A 61 -1.37 -3.12 1.74
C ILE A 61 -2.17 -2.32 0.71
N VAL A 62 -3.28 -2.87 0.22
CA VAL A 62 -4.13 -2.21 -0.77
C VAL A 62 -4.69 -0.90 -0.21
N SER A 63 -5.25 -0.91 1.00
CA SER A 63 -5.75 0.31 1.67
C SER A 63 -4.67 1.38 1.78
N SER A 64 -3.49 1.01 2.27
CA SER A 64 -2.38 1.96 2.45
C SER A 64 -1.95 2.59 1.12
N LEU A 65 -1.90 1.81 0.04
CA LEU A 65 -1.55 2.30 -1.29
C LEU A 65 -2.65 3.18 -1.90
N GLN A 66 -3.93 2.84 -1.67
CA GLN A 66 -5.06 3.67 -2.09
C GLN A 66 -5.04 5.03 -1.36
N GLU A 67 -4.91 5.03 -0.04
CA GLU A 67 -4.81 6.25 0.79
C GLU A 67 -3.62 7.15 0.39
N PHE A 68 -2.51 6.55 -0.06
CA PHE A 68 -1.40 7.31 -0.61
C PHE A 68 -1.74 7.92 -1.97
N THR A 69 -2.34 7.12 -2.86
CA THR A 69 -2.69 7.54 -4.21
C THR A 69 -3.71 8.67 -4.17
N GLU A 70 -4.69 8.61 -3.28
CA GLU A 70 -5.66 9.68 -3.03
C GLU A 70 -4.96 10.96 -2.56
N ALA A 71 -4.11 10.87 -1.53
CA ALA A 71 -3.36 12.03 -1.03
C ALA A 71 -2.44 12.64 -2.11
N LEU A 72 -1.81 11.81 -2.95
CA LEU A 72 -1.01 12.27 -4.09
C LEU A 72 -1.89 12.98 -5.13
N ASN A 73 -3.03 12.42 -5.49
CA ASN A 73 -3.94 12.97 -6.48
C ASN A 73 -4.53 14.31 -6.05
N GLU A 74 -4.91 14.43 -4.77
CA GLU A 74 -5.35 15.69 -4.18
C GLU A 74 -4.29 16.79 -4.32
N LYS A 75 -3.03 16.48 -4.06
CA LYS A 75 -1.91 17.42 -4.18
C LYS A 75 -1.54 17.72 -5.63
N ALA A 76 -1.64 16.73 -6.52
CA ALA A 76 -1.33 16.89 -7.94
C ALA A 76 -2.45 17.56 -8.75
N GLY A 77 -3.63 17.75 -8.17
CA GLY A 77 -4.81 18.27 -8.87
C GLY A 77 -5.35 17.31 -9.94
N THR A 78 -4.95 16.04 -9.92
CA THR A 78 -5.48 14.99 -10.78
C THR A 78 -6.79 14.50 -10.15
N LYS A 79 -7.92 14.85 -10.78
CA LYS A 79 -9.24 14.37 -10.35
C LYS A 79 -9.17 12.83 -10.30
N SER A 80 -9.40 12.25 -9.14
CA SER A 80 -9.33 10.81 -8.91
C SER A 80 -10.25 10.10 -9.90
N GLU A 81 -9.67 9.54 -10.97
CA GLU A 81 -10.38 8.63 -11.85
C GLU A 81 -10.38 7.30 -11.10
N SER A 82 -11.41 7.14 -10.26
CA SER A 82 -11.66 5.90 -9.54
C SER A 82 -11.74 4.77 -10.56
N LEU A 83 -10.67 3.99 -10.70
CA LEU A 83 -10.70 2.76 -11.48
C LEU A 83 -11.73 1.85 -10.80
N PRO A 84 -12.76 1.38 -11.51
CA PRO A 84 -13.73 0.44 -10.96
C PRO A 84 -12.98 -0.86 -10.68
N THR A 85 -12.59 -1.08 -9.43
CA THR A 85 -12.10 -2.39 -9.01
C THR A 85 -13.32 -3.26 -8.77
N THR A 86 -13.94 -3.71 -9.86
CA THR A 86 -14.82 -4.87 -9.83
C THR A 86 -13.91 -6.08 -9.62
N ILE A 87 -13.77 -6.50 -8.37
CA ILE A 87 -13.26 -7.84 -8.09
C ILE A 87 -14.43 -8.79 -8.36
N ALA A 88 -14.29 -9.59 -9.41
CA ALA A 88 -15.22 -10.65 -9.80
C ALA A 88 -15.22 -11.80 -8.78
#